data_AF-I4HCH1-F1
#
_entry.id   AF-I4HCH1-F1
#
_cell.length_a   1.000
_cell.length_b   1.000
_cell.length_c   1.000
_cell.angle_alpha   90.00
_cell.angle_beta   90.00
_cell.angle_gamma   90.00
#
_symmetry.space_group_name_H-M   'P 1'
#
loop_
_entity.id
_entity.type
_entity.pdbx_description
1 polymer ?
#
loop_
_entity_poly.entity_id
_entity_poly.type
_entity_poly.pdbx_seq_one_letter_code
_entity_poly.pdbx_strand_id
1 'polypeptide(L)'
;MLYPRITSAEIIENYTLLVHFSNHQARKYNCENLLEKTMFSSLKNYAFFKNFQLDPSGSGIVWNDEVDISEYEIWINGIEL
;
A
#
# COMPACT_ATOMS: atom_id res chain seq x y z
N MET A 1 -3.93 -4.45 18.31
CA MET A 1 -4.10 -3.98 16.92
C MET A 1 -5.27 -4.74 16.32
N LEU A 2 -6.14 -4.07 15.57
CA LEU A 2 -7.32 -4.68 14.93
C LEU A 2 -6.96 -5.42 13.62
N TYR A 3 -5.88 -4.99 12.97
CA TYR A 3 -5.41 -5.51 11.68
C TYR A 3 -3.96 -6.00 11.81
N PRO A 4 -3.55 -7.01 11.02
CA PRO A 4 -2.17 -7.47 11.04
C PRO A 4 -1.24 -6.41 10.43
N ARG A 5 0.02 -6.39 10.89
CA ARG A 5 1.02 -5.44 10.41
C ARG A 5 1.54 -5.85 9.05
N ILE A 6 1.90 -4.86 8.23
CA ILE A 6 2.64 -5.07 6.99
C ILE A 6 4.06 -5.53 7.33
N THR A 7 4.52 -6.59 6.69
CA THR A 7 5.89 -7.13 6.85
C THR A 7 6.74 -6.94 5.61
N SER A 8 6.12 -6.95 4.41
CA SER A 8 6.78 -6.61 3.16
C SER A 8 5.75 -6.13 2.14
N ALA A 9 6.19 -5.32 1.18
CA ALA A 9 5.40 -4.95 0.02
C ALA A 9 6.29 -4.87 -1.22
N GLU A 10 5.75 -5.28 -2.36
CA GLU A 10 6.43 -5.19 -3.66
C GLU A 10 5.45 -4.83 -4.77
N ILE A 11 5.95 -4.20 -5.84
CA ILE A 11 5.15 -3.89 -7.02
C ILE A 11 5.16 -5.11 -7.94
N ILE A 12 4.00 -5.67 -8.22
CA ILE A 12 3.86 -6.87 -9.05
C ILE A 12 3.32 -6.56 -10.45
N GLU A 13 2.54 -5.49 -10.58
CA GLU A 13 1.90 -5.05 -11.82
C GLU A 13 1.77 -3.51 -11.77
N ASN A 14 1.33 -2.87 -12.86
CA ASN A 14 1.15 -1.41 -12.87
C ASN A 14 0.29 -0.97 -11.68
N TYR A 15 0.86 -0.09 -10.85
CA TYR A 15 0.22 0.45 -9.65
C TYR A 15 -0.32 -0.58 -8.66
N THR A 16 0.08 -1.85 -8.76
CA THR A 16 -0.44 -2.92 -7.91
C THR A 16 0.65 -3.44 -6.98
N LEU A 17 0.33 -3.43 -5.70
CA LEU A 17 1.19 -3.91 -4.63
C LEU A 17 0.78 -5.32 -4.20
N LEU A 18 1.75 -6.21 -4.04
CA LEU A 18 1.61 -7.43 -3.24
C LEU A 18 2.11 -7.12 -1.84
N VAL A 19 1.24 -7.24 -0.85
CA VAL A 19 1.52 -6.88 0.54
C VAL A 19 1.39 -8.12 1.42
N HIS A 20 2.45 -8.44 2.14
CA HIS A 20 2.46 -9.53 3.12
C HIS A 20 2.23 -8.99 4.53
N PHE A 21 1.51 -9.78 5.32
CA PHE A 21 1.08 -9.41 6.65
C PHE A 21 1.65 -10.35 7.72
N SER A 22 1.71 -9.85 8.96
CA SER A 22 2.26 -10.57 10.12
C SER A 22 1.49 -11.84 10.50
N ASN A 23 0.30 -12.04 9.97
CA ASN A 23 -0.51 -13.26 10.13
C ASN A 23 -0.31 -14.28 9.00
N HIS A 24 0.76 -14.12 8.22
CA HIS A 24 1.12 -14.99 7.08
C HIS A 24 0.16 -14.91 5.88
N GLN A 25 -0.79 -13.97 5.87
CA GLN A 25 -1.61 -13.70 4.70
C GLN A 25 -0.97 -12.66 3.78
N ALA A 26 -1.44 -12.62 2.54
CA ALA A 26 -1.10 -11.60 1.58
C ALA A 26 -2.35 -10.96 0.98
N ARG A 27 -2.18 -9.73 0.48
CA ARG A 27 -3.19 -9.01 -0.30
C ARG A 27 -2.57 -8.44 -1.56
N LYS A 28 -3.27 -8.57 -2.69
CA LYS A 28 -3.03 -7.73 -3.87
C LYS A 28 -3.85 -6.46 -3.74
N TYR A 29 -3.23 -5.29 -3.88
CA TYR A 29 -3.89 -4.00 -3.76
C TYR A 29 -3.59 -3.13 -4.97
N ASN A 30 -4.62 -2.82 -5.77
CA ASN A 30 -4.50 -1.95 -6.94
C ASN A 30 -4.68 -0.48 -6.49
N CYS A 31 -3.59 0.29 -6.54
CA CYS A 31 -3.58 1.71 -6.18
C CYS A 31 -4.20 2.62 -7.25
N GLU A 32 -4.57 2.12 -8.43
CA GLU A 32 -5.26 2.93 -9.46
C GLU A 32 -6.57 3.53 -8.94
N ASN A 33 -7.29 2.80 -8.08
CA ASN A 33 -8.50 3.29 -7.41
C ASN A 33 -8.25 4.53 -6.53
N LEU A 34 -7.01 4.75 -6.10
CA LEU A 34 -6.63 5.93 -5.32
C LEU A 34 -6.33 7.13 -6.21
N LEU A 35 -5.90 6.93 -7.46
CA LEU A 35 -5.49 7.99 -8.38
C LEU A 35 -6.63 8.95 -8.76
N GLU A 36 -7.87 8.56 -8.52
CA GLU A 36 -9.06 9.41 -8.70
C GLU A 36 -9.19 10.47 -7.59
N LYS A 37 -8.57 10.24 -6.42
CA LYS A 37 -8.64 11.16 -5.28
C LYS A 37 -7.50 12.17 -5.37
N THR A 38 -7.81 13.45 -5.20
CA THR A 38 -6.84 14.56 -5.33
C THR A 38 -5.62 14.40 -4.43
N MET A 39 -5.78 13.88 -3.20
CA MET A 39 -4.68 13.66 -2.25
C MET A 39 -3.66 12.62 -2.71
N PHE A 40 -4.03 11.72 -3.63
CA PHE A 40 -3.14 10.71 -4.21
C PHE A 40 -2.69 11.05 -5.63
N SER A 41 -2.96 12.27 -6.11
CA SER A 41 -2.62 12.67 -7.49
C SER A 41 -1.12 12.55 -7.80
N SER A 42 -0.25 12.74 -6.81
CA SER A 42 1.20 12.55 -6.93
C SER A 42 1.60 11.13 -7.33
N LEU A 43 0.79 10.12 -6.95
CA LEU A 43 1.04 8.73 -7.33
C LEU A 43 0.94 8.52 -8.85
N LYS A 44 0.26 9.38 -9.62
CA LYS A 44 0.24 9.30 -11.10
C LYS A 44 1.63 9.42 -11.71
N ASN A 45 2.58 10.02 -11.00
CA ASN A 45 3.98 9.92 -11.37
C ASN A 45 4.52 8.54 -10.96
N TYR A 46 4.68 7.65 -11.93
CA TYR A 46 5.12 6.28 -11.65
C TYR A 46 6.49 6.19 -10.97
N ALA A 47 7.40 7.14 -11.22
CA ALA A 47 8.69 7.16 -10.52
C ALA A 47 8.51 7.50 -9.03
N PHE A 48 7.57 8.39 -8.69
CA PHE A 48 7.17 8.65 -7.32
C PHE A 48 6.49 7.42 -6.70
N PHE A 49 5.54 6.79 -7.40
CA PHE A 49 4.88 5.56 -6.93
C PHE A 49 5.86 4.43 -6.59
N LYS A 50 6.93 4.26 -7.37
CA LYS A 50 7.94 3.22 -7.08
C LYS A 50 8.78 3.49 -5.83
N ASN A 51 8.82 4.73 -5.34
CA ASN A 51 9.66 5.14 -4.22
C ASN A 51 8.91 5.11 -2.89
N PHE A 52 8.13 4.06 -2.63
CA PHE A 52 7.49 3.86 -1.33
C PHE A 52 8.45 3.25 -0.31
N GLN A 53 8.12 3.43 0.96
CA GLN A 53 8.74 2.76 2.10
C GLN A 53 7.65 2.18 2.99
N LEU A 54 8.01 1.22 3.83
CA LEU A 54 7.11 0.75 4.87
C LEU A 54 7.29 1.63 6.11
N ASP A 55 6.18 1.95 6.77
CA ASP A 55 6.25 2.48 8.12
C ASP A 55 6.96 1.47 9.04
N PRO A 56 7.95 1.87 9.86
CA PRO A 56 8.70 0.94 10.72
C PRO A 56 7.84 0.15 11.72
N SER A 57 6.66 0.68 12.09
CA SER A 57 5.70 -0.01 12.95
C SER A 57 4.85 -1.03 12.19
N GLY A 58 4.91 -1.05 10.86
CA GLY A 58 4.12 -1.90 9.97
C GLY A 58 2.67 -1.43 9.79
N SER A 59 2.37 -0.17 10.12
CA SER A 59 1.03 0.41 10.02
C SER A 59 0.70 0.97 8.64
N GLY A 60 1.61 0.95 7.67
CA GLY A 60 1.33 1.50 6.36
C GLY A 60 2.48 1.50 5.38
N ILE A 61 2.16 1.97 4.18
CA ILE A 61 3.07 2.24 3.07
C ILE A 61 3.11 3.74 2.86
N VAL A 62 4.30 4.32 2.88
CA VAL A 62 4.54 5.77 2.92
C VAL A 62 5.35 6.17 1.69
N TRP A 63 4.89 7.20 0.97
CA TRP A 63 5.65 7.82 -0.13
C TRP A 63 6.33 9.12 0.31
N ASN A 64 5.66 9.92 1.12
CA ASN A 64 6.17 11.12 1.77
C ASN A 64 5.28 11.50 2.96
N ASP A 65 5.53 12.66 3.57
CA ASP A 65 4.78 13.17 4.73
C ASP A 65 3.29 13.45 4.46
N GLU A 66 2.85 13.45 3.19
CA GLU A 66 1.48 13.77 2.79
C GLU A 66 0.73 12.58 2.16
N VAL A 67 1.46 11.55 1.74
CA VAL A 67 0.94 10.45 0.91
C VAL A 67 1.35 9.12 1.53
N ASP A 68 0.40 8.51 2.21
CA ASP A 68 0.50 7.19 2.79
C ASP A 68 -0.81 6.40 2.64
N ILE A 69 -0.73 5.08 2.78
CA ILE A 69 -1.88 4.19 2.90
C ILE A 69 -1.67 3.29 4.11
N SER A 70 -2.72 3.12 4.92
CA SER A 70 -2.65 2.30 6.12
C SER A 70 -2.73 0.80 5.82
N GLU A 71 -2.26 0.00 6.76
CA GLU A 71 -2.46 -1.45 6.75
C GLU A 71 -3.94 -1.83 6.71
N TYR A 72 -4.80 -1.03 7.36
CA TYR A 72 -6.25 -1.17 7.32
C TYR A 72 -6.83 -1.07 5.90
N GLU A 73 -6.45 -0.04 5.15
CA GLU A 73 -6.93 0.20 3.78
C GLU A 73 -6.60 -1.02 2.89
N ILE A 74 -5.35 -1.48 2.95
CA ILE A 74 -4.88 -2.62 2.16
C ILE A 74 -5.57 -3.92 2.61
N TRP A 75 -5.74 -4.11 3.92
CA TRP A 75 -6.34 -5.31 4.49
C TRP A 75 -7.81 -5.48 4.08
N ILE A 76 -8.58 -4.39 4.08
CA ILE A 76 -10.01 -4.40 3.77
C ILE A 76 -10.29 -4.37 2.27
N ASN A 77 -9.55 -3.57 1.50
CA ASN A 77 -9.85 -3.34 0.09
C ASN A 77 -8.94 -4.14 -0.86
N GLY A 78 -7.93 -4.83 -0.32
CA GLY A 78 -7.08 -5.74 -1.08
C GLY A 78 -7.74 -7.09 -1.33
N ILE A 79 -7.35 -7.72 -2.44
CA ILE A 79 -7.78 -9.07 -2.80
C ILE A 79 -6.91 -10.08 -2.06
N GLU A 80 -7.55 -10.98 -1.30
CA GLU A 80 -6.90 -12.13 -0.67
C GLU A 80 -6.32 -13.10 -1.70
N LEU A 81 -5.11 -13.60 -1.43
CA LEU A 81 -4.43 -14.64 -2.22
C LEU A 81 -4.58 -16.01 -1.58
#